data_AF-A0A3D2IIP6-F1
#
_entry.id   AF-A0A3D2IIP6-F1
#
_cell.length_a   1.000
_cell.length_b   1.000
_cell.length_c   1.000
_cell.angle_alpha   90.00
_cell.angle_beta   90.00
_cell.angle_gamma   90.00
#
_symmetry.space_group_name_H-M   'P 1'
#
loop_
_entity.id
_entity.type
_entity.pdbx_description
1 polymer ?
#
loop_
_entity_poly.entity_id
_entity_poly.type
_entity_poly.pdbx_seq_one_letter_code
_entity_poly.pdbx_strand_id
1 'polypeptide(L)'
;MPINHDFTLLDLAVYECACAGVKSIWISVNDDWAPVVKKRLYDYVMDPVWQKRTMDPMPYQNKKLIPIFLVPCKARYYNTRDSEGWGYINAAVYATMSARKISNFLIPDVFYATSPFVVYEPSYISKFRRDIQNKKRFMFESNGKNFLNDSHHAFTFLKEDIKIVRKYINDNATMKYVESEQYKETGEGKMLVALPKEERYSGKHFGLNDLFSHLDKKDYHTEQLNWSYEMNSWQDYREYMRDGKEFKKPSLLERKSIYKIFGDIDD
;
A
#
# COMPACT_ATOMS: atom_id res chain seq x y z
N MET A 1 5.87 2.75 14.50
CA MET A 1 5.53 2.64 15.94
C MET A 1 5.28 1.17 16.28
N PRO A 2 5.60 0.71 17.50
CA PRO A 2 5.33 -0.66 17.93
C PRO A 2 3.86 -0.83 18.31
N ILE A 3 3.26 -1.95 17.96
CA ILE A 3 1.91 -2.36 18.38
C ILE A 3 2.02 -3.35 19.54
N ASN A 4 2.98 -4.27 19.45
CA ASN A 4 3.28 -5.27 20.47
C ASN A 4 4.80 -5.56 20.47
N HIS A 5 5.26 -6.42 21.37
CA HIS A 5 6.63 -6.93 21.40
C HIS A 5 7.02 -7.48 20.03
N ASP A 6 8.07 -6.93 19.43
CA ASP A 6 8.57 -7.27 18.09
C ASP A 6 7.52 -7.21 16.95
N PHE A 7 6.48 -6.39 17.11
CA PHE A 7 5.43 -6.21 16.11
C PHE A 7 5.12 -4.72 15.92
N THR A 8 5.31 -4.21 14.71
CA THR A 8 5.08 -2.81 14.37
C THR A 8 3.91 -2.63 13.41
N LEU A 9 3.50 -1.38 13.25
CA LEU A 9 2.56 -0.95 12.22
C LEU A 9 2.90 -1.46 10.80
N LEU A 10 4.17 -1.49 10.43
CA LEU A 10 4.58 -2.03 9.14
C LEU A 10 4.35 -3.54 9.05
N ASP A 11 4.64 -4.27 10.12
CA ASP A 11 4.41 -5.71 10.19
C ASP A 11 2.91 -6.04 10.13
N LEU A 12 2.06 -5.17 10.71
CA LEU A 12 0.61 -5.27 10.63
C LEU A 12 0.11 -5.08 9.18
N ALA A 13 0.56 -4.04 8.49
CA ALA A 13 0.15 -3.78 7.10
C ALA A 13 0.57 -4.94 6.16
N VAL A 14 1.77 -5.49 6.35
CA VAL A 14 2.23 -6.67 5.60
C VAL A 14 1.37 -7.90 5.92
N TYR A 15 1.05 -8.12 7.19
CA TYR A 15 0.18 -9.20 7.62
C TYR A 15 -1.24 -9.06 7.07
N GLU A 16 -1.76 -7.84 6.99
CA GLU A 16 -3.03 -7.51 6.38
C GLU A 16 -3.05 -7.82 4.88
N CYS A 17 -2.02 -7.42 4.13
CA CYS A 17 -1.87 -7.81 2.72
C CYS A 17 -1.89 -9.34 2.57
N ALA A 18 -1.17 -10.05 3.43
CA ALA A 18 -1.15 -11.51 3.42
C ALA A 18 -2.54 -12.09 3.73
N CYS A 19 -3.25 -11.52 4.71
CA CYS A 19 -4.65 -11.85 5.02
C CYS A 19 -5.60 -11.55 3.86
N ALA A 20 -5.33 -10.54 3.02
CA ALA A 20 -6.13 -10.24 1.82
C ALA A 20 -5.92 -11.27 0.70
N GLY A 21 -4.93 -12.16 0.82
CA GLY A 21 -4.68 -13.24 -0.15
C GLY A 21 -4.00 -12.75 -1.42
N VAL A 22 -3.16 -11.72 -1.32
CA VAL A 22 -2.34 -11.22 -2.43
C VAL A 22 -1.28 -12.25 -2.84
N LYS A 23 -0.88 -12.21 -4.12
CA LYS A 23 0.17 -13.11 -4.65
C LYS A 23 1.59 -12.58 -4.44
N SER A 24 1.74 -11.27 -4.28
CA SER A 24 3.02 -10.58 -4.09
C SER A 24 2.76 -9.23 -3.41
N ILE A 25 3.63 -8.84 -2.48
CA ILE A 25 3.56 -7.56 -1.77
C ILE A 25 4.64 -6.63 -2.32
N TRP A 26 4.28 -5.39 -2.62
CA TRP A 26 5.19 -4.38 -3.16
C TRP A 26 5.14 -3.15 -2.26
N ILE A 27 6.26 -2.81 -1.62
CA ILE A 27 6.35 -1.71 -0.66
C ILE A 27 7.17 -0.59 -1.30
N SER A 28 6.54 0.57 -1.52
CA SER A 28 7.26 1.77 -1.97
C SER A 28 7.97 2.40 -0.78
N VAL A 29 9.29 2.49 -0.84
CA VAL A 29 10.12 3.03 0.25
C VAL A 29 11.19 3.94 -0.35
N ASN A 30 11.56 4.99 0.39
CA ASN A 30 12.70 5.84 0.05
C ASN A 30 14.03 5.08 0.25
N ASP A 31 15.04 5.41 -0.55
CA ASP A 31 16.32 4.70 -0.56
C ASP A 31 17.00 4.69 0.83
N ASP A 32 16.79 5.75 1.62
CA ASP A 32 17.32 5.88 2.99
C ASP A 32 16.72 4.84 3.96
N TRP A 33 15.43 4.52 3.80
CA TRP A 33 14.70 3.61 4.68
C TRP A 33 14.70 2.16 4.19
N ALA A 34 14.98 1.94 2.91
CA ALA A 34 15.05 0.61 2.31
C ALA A 34 15.91 -0.41 3.10
N PRO A 35 17.14 -0.10 3.59
CA PRO A 35 17.92 -1.06 4.35
C PRO A 35 17.30 -1.39 5.72
N VAL A 36 16.67 -0.41 6.37
CA VAL A 36 15.99 -0.59 7.66
C VAL A 36 14.77 -1.49 7.49
N VAL A 37 13.97 -1.22 6.46
CA VAL A 37 12.80 -2.03 6.11
C VAL A 37 13.23 -3.45 5.74
N LYS A 38 14.29 -3.63 4.94
CA LYS A 38 14.80 -4.95 4.55
C LYS A 38 15.40 -5.75 5.71
N LYS A 39 15.99 -5.10 6.71
CA LYS A 39 16.50 -5.79 7.90
C LYS A 39 15.34 -6.25 8.80
N ARG A 40 14.23 -5.52 8.78
CA ARG A 40 13.07 -5.77 9.63
C ARG A 40 12.09 -6.76 9.00
N LEU A 41 11.70 -6.50 7.76
CA LEU A 41 10.86 -7.36 6.95
C LEU A 41 11.73 -8.39 6.25
N TYR A 42 11.25 -9.63 6.21
CA TYR A 42 11.90 -10.68 5.45
C TYR A 42 11.53 -10.60 3.96
N ASP A 43 12.18 -11.42 3.13
CA ASP A 43 11.90 -11.47 1.69
C ASP A 43 10.53 -12.13 1.37
N TYR A 44 9.97 -12.90 2.31
CA TYR A 44 8.72 -13.63 2.14
C TYR A 44 7.89 -13.64 3.42
N VAL A 45 6.57 -13.73 3.25
CA VAL A 45 5.59 -13.98 4.32
C VAL A 45 4.71 -15.15 3.93
N MET A 46 4.34 -15.98 4.91
CA MET A 46 3.42 -17.08 4.69
C MET A 46 1.97 -16.61 4.65
N ASP A 47 1.16 -17.21 3.79
CA ASP A 47 -0.27 -16.91 3.77
C ASP A 47 -0.96 -17.46 5.06
N PRO A 48 -1.58 -16.60 5.88
CA PRO A 48 -2.26 -16.98 7.12
C PRO A 48 -3.34 -18.05 6.94
N VAL A 49 -4.09 -18.01 5.84
CA VAL A 49 -5.20 -18.94 5.62
C VAL A 49 -4.67 -20.32 5.25
N TRP A 50 -3.58 -20.41 4.49
CA TRP A 50 -3.00 -21.70 4.11
C TRP A 50 -2.24 -22.34 5.27
N GLN A 51 -1.62 -21.57 6.16
CA GLN A 51 -0.98 -22.14 7.35
C GLN A 51 -1.99 -22.74 8.33
N LYS A 52 -3.17 -22.13 8.50
CA LYS A 52 -4.21 -22.62 9.43
C LYS A 52 -4.86 -23.93 8.97
N ARG A 53 -4.62 -24.38 7.73
CA ARG A 53 -5.12 -25.65 7.21
C ARG A 53 -4.29 -26.81 7.72
N THR A 54 -4.62 -27.30 8.91
CA THR A 54 -4.00 -28.48 9.53
C THR A 54 -4.45 -29.80 8.91
N MET A 55 -5.67 -29.84 8.35
CA MET A 55 -6.28 -31.04 7.76
C MET A 55 -5.98 -31.19 6.25
N ASP A 56 -4.99 -30.46 5.73
CA ASP A 56 -4.56 -30.61 4.34
C ASP A 56 -3.78 -31.92 4.18
N PRO A 57 -4.11 -32.79 3.20
CA PRO A 57 -3.38 -34.03 2.97
C PRO A 57 -1.88 -33.84 2.74
N MET A 58 -1.48 -32.69 2.19
CA MET A 58 -0.07 -32.39 1.91
C MET A 58 0.30 -30.96 2.35
N PRO A 59 0.44 -30.74 3.67
CA PRO A 59 0.59 -29.41 4.23
C PRO A 59 1.94 -28.77 3.88
N TYR A 60 2.94 -29.56 3.47
CA TYR A 60 4.22 -29.02 3.03
C TYR A 60 4.14 -28.33 1.66
N GLN A 61 3.49 -28.98 0.69
CA GLN A 61 3.37 -28.46 -0.68
C GLN A 61 2.36 -27.32 -0.80
N ASN A 62 1.29 -27.36 -0.01
CA ASN A 62 0.18 -26.43 -0.15
C ASN A 62 0.38 -25.12 0.62
N LYS A 63 1.44 -25.00 1.42
CA LYS A 63 1.80 -23.72 2.06
C LYS A 63 2.34 -22.75 1.02
N LYS A 64 1.72 -21.58 0.96
CA LYS A 64 2.04 -20.54 -0.01
C LYS A 64 2.90 -19.46 0.63
N LEU A 65 4.04 -19.20 0.00
CA LEU A 65 4.89 -18.05 0.28
C LEU A 65 4.46 -16.87 -0.59
N ILE A 66 4.36 -15.71 0.03
CA ILE A 66 4.07 -14.44 -0.62
C ILE A 66 5.38 -13.63 -0.61
N PRO A 67 6.00 -13.36 -1.78
CA PRO A 67 7.20 -12.55 -1.85
C PRO A 67 6.91 -11.08 -1.52
N ILE A 68 7.86 -10.44 -0.84
CA ILE A 68 7.88 -9.01 -0.56
C ILE A 68 8.96 -8.35 -1.41
N PHE A 69 8.57 -7.35 -2.19
CA PHE A 69 9.47 -6.55 -3.02
C PHE A 69 9.52 -5.12 -2.51
N LEU A 70 10.74 -4.61 -2.32
CA LEU A 70 10.97 -3.20 -2.03
C LEU A 70 11.14 -2.44 -3.34
N VAL A 71 10.38 -1.35 -3.47
CA VAL A 71 10.34 -0.50 -4.66
C VAL A 71 10.95 0.86 -4.32
N PRO A 72 12.03 1.27 -5.00
CA PRO A 72 12.62 2.58 -4.77
C PRO A 72 11.74 3.68 -5.37
N CYS A 73 11.62 4.79 -4.65
CA CYS A 73 11.10 6.04 -5.21
C CYS A 73 12.19 6.66 -6.10
N LYS A 74 11.88 6.92 -7.38
CA LYS A 74 12.88 7.55 -8.27
C LYS A 74 13.27 8.93 -7.73
N ALA A 75 14.55 9.27 -7.81
CA ALA A 75 15.07 10.57 -7.35
C ALA A 75 14.32 11.80 -7.91
N ARG A 76 13.76 11.70 -9.12
CA ARG A 76 12.91 12.75 -9.71
C ARG A 76 11.63 13.03 -8.90
N TYR A 77 11.06 12.01 -8.26
CA TYR A 77 9.80 12.08 -7.52
C TYR A 77 9.98 12.36 -6.03
N TYR A 78 11.19 12.13 -5.52
CA TYR A 78 11.57 12.46 -4.16
C TYR A 78 11.33 13.95 -3.87
N ASN A 79 10.65 14.26 -2.76
CA ASN A 79 10.25 15.62 -2.37
C ASN A 79 9.44 16.43 -3.41
N THR A 80 8.99 15.81 -4.50
CA THR A 80 8.20 16.50 -5.53
C THR A 80 6.78 15.94 -5.70
N ARG A 81 6.64 14.62 -5.62
CA ARG A 81 5.37 13.88 -5.74
C ARG A 81 5.25 12.81 -4.67
N ASP A 82 5.96 13.00 -3.56
CA ASP A 82 6.13 12.00 -2.51
C ASP A 82 4.93 11.97 -1.56
N SER A 83 3.75 11.66 -2.11
CA SER A 83 2.53 11.41 -1.34
C SER A 83 2.29 9.91 -1.17
N GLU A 84 1.51 9.55 -0.15
CA GLU A 84 1.17 8.15 0.12
C GLU A 84 0.45 7.50 -1.07
N GLY A 85 -0.51 8.21 -1.67
CA GLY A 85 -1.21 7.72 -2.86
C GLY A 85 -0.27 7.50 -4.05
N TRP A 86 0.74 8.37 -4.23
CA TRP A 86 1.78 8.11 -5.22
C TRP A 86 2.59 6.86 -4.89
N GLY A 87 2.87 6.59 -3.61
CA GLY A 87 3.51 5.36 -3.16
C GLY A 87 2.78 4.09 -3.63
N TYR A 88 1.45 4.05 -3.48
CA TYR A 88 0.62 2.93 -3.98
C TYR A 88 0.71 2.77 -5.51
N ILE A 89 0.61 3.89 -6.24
CA ILE A 89 0.70 3.90 -7.70
C ILE A 89 2.09 3.48 -8.18
N ASN A 90 3.15 3.95 -7.51
CA ASN A 90 4.53 3.61 -7.82
C ASN A 90 4.73 2.10 -7.67
N ALA A 91 4.35 1.53 -6.52
CA ALA A 91 4.41 0.09 -6.28
C ALA A 91 3.65 -0.71 -7.34
N ALA A 92 2.43 -0.30 -7.69
CA ALA A 92 1.61 -0.96 -8.70
C ALA A 92 2.21 -0.90 -10.11
N VAL A 93 2.85 0.22 -10.47
CA VAL A 93 3.57 0.37 -11.74
C VAL A 93 4.76 -0.59 -11.80
N TYR A 94 5.57 -0.67 -10.75
CA TYR A 94 6.71 -1.60 -10.71
C TYR A 94 6.27 -3.06 -10.73
N ALA A 95 5.19 -3.41 -10.03
CA ALA A 95 4.58 -4.74 -10.09
C ALA A 95 4.15 -5.09 -11.53
N THR A 96 3.44 -4.17 -12.19
CA THR A 96 2.99 -4.33 -13.58
C THR A 96 4.15 -4.46 -14.56
N MET A 97 5.18 -3.61 -14.41
CA MET A 97 6.35 -3.63 -15.27
C MET A 97 7.14 -4.93 -15.14
N SER A 98 7.32 -5.41 -13.90
CA SER A 98 8.03 -6.65 -13.61
C SER A 98 7.25 -7.85 -14.14
N ALA A 99 5.94 -7.91 -13.88
CA ALA A 99 5.08 -8.96 -14.39
C ALA A 99 5.07 -9.01 -15.93
N ARG A 100 4.96 -7.85 -16.58
CA ARG A 100 4.95 -7.75 -18.05
C ARG A 100 6.23 -8.24 -18.71
N LYS A 101 7.39 -8.10 -18.05
CA LYS A 101 8.67 -8.64 -18.54
C LYS A 101 8.70 -10.18 -18.51
N ILE A 102 7.96 -10.80 -17.60
CA ILE A 102 7.88 -12.25 -17.46
C ILE A 102 6.80 -12.80 -18.40
N SER A 103 5.57 -12.30 -18.29
CA SER A 103 4.44 -12.74 -19.12
C SER A 103 3.25 -11.78 -19.02
N ASN A 104 2.52 -11.62 -20.12
CA ASN A 104 1.29 -10.84 -20.13
C ASN A 104 0.19 -11.44 -19.23
N PHE A 105 0.19 -12.76 -19.03
CA PHE A 105 -0.77 -13.46 -18.17
C PHE A 105 -0.55 -13.22 -16.68
N LEU A 106 0.64 -12.77 -16.30
CA LEU A 106 1.00 -12.49 -14.90
C LEU A 106 0.68 -11.05 -14.50
N ILE A 107 0.23 -10.21 -15.44
CA ILE A 107 -0.06 -8.81 -15.13
C ILE A 107 -1.24 -8.75 -14.14
N PRO A 108 -1.06 -8.14 -12.96
CA PRO A 108 -2.13 -8.00 -11.99
C PRO A 108 -3.24 -7.08 -12.54
N ASP A 109 -4.49 -7.53 -12.37
CA ASP A 109 -5.69 -6.76 -12.73
C ASP A 109 -6.18 -5.87 -11.58
N VAL A 110 -5.97 -6.34 -10.34
CA VAL A 110 -6.44 -5.72 -9.09
C VAL A 110 -5.25 -5.53 -8.16
N PHE A 111 -5.21 -4.40 -7.49
CA PHE A 111 -4.23 -4.05 -6.47
C PHE A 111 -4.94 -3.78 -5.16
N TYR A 112 -4.38 -4.30 -4.07
CA TYR A 112 -4.83 -4.01 -2.72
C TYR A 112 -3.84 -3.04 -2.08
N ALA A 113 -4.30 -1.85 -1.73
CA ALA A 113 -3.54 -0.83 -1.03
C ALA A 113 -3.91 -0.82 0.44
N THR A 114 -2.89 -0.78 1.30
CA THR A 114 -3.03 -0.65 2.74
C THR A 114 -1.93 0.25 3.27
N SER A 115 -2.28 0.98 4.32
CA SER A 115 -1.39 1.90 5.01
C SER A 115 -0.97 1.33 6.36
N PRO A 116 0.29 1.52 6.79
CA PRO A 116 0.68 1.20 8.15
C PRO A 116 0.02 2.10 9.20
N PHE A 117 -0.64 3.20 8.80
CA PHE A 117 -1.24 4.15 9.73
C PHE A 117 -2.64 3.77 10.21
N VAL A 118 -3.21 2.63 9.82
CA VAL A 118 -4.50 2.18 10.39
C VAL A 118 -4.34 0.85 11.10
N VAL A 119 -4.91 0.77 12.29
CA VAL A 119 -4.91 -0.43 13.11
C VAL A 119 -6.33 -0.96 13.26
N TYR A 120 -6.54 -2.17 12.78
CA TYR A 120 -7.78 -2.93 12.93
C TYR A 120 -7.45 -4.43 12.83
N GLU A 121 -8.43 -5.31 13.03
CA GLU A 121 -8.18 -6.75 13.00
C GLU A 121 -7.91 -7.27 11.57
N PRO A 122 -6.66 -7.69 11.24
CA PRO A 122 -6.32 -8.07 9.87
C PRO A 122 -6.94 -9.41 9.46
N SER A 123 -7.37 -10.25 10.41
CA SER A 123 -8.06 -11.50 10.07
C SER A 123 -9.38 -11.26 9.35
N TYR A 124 -10.00 -10.09 9.54
CA TYR A 124 -11.32 -9.76 9.00
C TYR A 124 -11.34 -9.78 7.46
N ILE A 125 -10.30 -9.24 6.81
CA ILE A 125 -10.20 -9.20 5.34
C ILE A 125 -10.15 -10.60 4.71
N SER A 126 -9.75 -11.64 5.46
CA SER A 126 -9.68 -13.01 4.95
C SER A 126 -11.05 -13.54 4.48
N LYS A 127 -12.15 -12.98 4.99
CA LYS A 127 -13.53 -13.32 4.58
C LYS A 127 -13.84 -12.86 3.16
N PHE A 128 -13.27 -11.73 2.74
CA PHE A 128 -13.56 -11.06 1.46
C PHE A 128 -12.57 -11.40 0.35
N ARG A 129 -11.66 -12.36 0.56
CA ARG A 129 -10.67 -12.79 -0.45
C ARG A 129 -11.29 -13.15 -1.78
N ARG A 130 -12.44 -13.84 -1.76
CA ARG A 130 -13.14 -14.26 -2.99
C ARG A 130 -13.63 -13.05 -3.78
N ASP A 131 -14.14 -12.02 -3.10
CA ASP A 131 -14.62 -10.80 -3.75
C ASP A 131 -13.47 -9.99 -4.35
N ILE A 132 -12.35 -9.86 -3.63
CA ILE A 132 -11.13 -9.23 -4.16
C ILE A 132 -10.61 -9.98 -5.39
N GLN A 133 -10.59 -11.32 -5.34
CA GLN A 133 -10.15 -12.15 -6.47
C GLN A 133 -11.07 -12.04 -7.68
N ASN A 134 -12.37 -11.82 -7.46
CA ASN A 134 -13.36 -11.63 -8.51
C ASN A 134 -13.33 -10.23 -9.14
N LYS A 135 -12.25 -9.48 -8.95
CA LYS A 135 -12.03 -8.15 -9.54
C LYS A 135 -13.07 -7.10 -9.14
N LYS A 136 -13.72 -7.28 -8.00
CA LYS A 136 -14.59 -6.26 -7.42
C LYS A 136 -13.76 -5.23 -6.70
N ARG A 137 -14.11 -3.96 -6.87
CA ARG A 137 -13.55 -2.88 -6.06
C ARG A 137 -14.08 -3.03 -4.63
N PHE A 138 -13.19 -2.91 -3.66
CA PHE A 138 -13.43 -3.11 -2.24
C PHE A 138 -12.86 -1.92 -1.47
N MET A 139 -13.59 -1.47 -0.44
CA MET A 139 -13.07 -0.48 0.50
C MET A 139 -13.53 -0.79 1.92
N PHE A 140 -12.67 -0.47 2.89
CA PHE A 140 -13.10 -0.41 4.28
C PHE A 140 -13.62 0.97 4.64
N GLU A 141 -14.61 0.98 5.53
CA GLU A 141 -15.14 2.17 6.16
C GLU A 141 -15.15 2.00 7.68
N SER A 142 -14.85 3.08 8.40
CA SER A 142 -14.98 3.12 9.85
C SER A 142 -15.50 4.48 10.29
N ASN A 143 -16.60 4.50 11.06
CA ASN A 143 -17.22 5.73 11.56
C ASN A 143 -17.52 6.78 10.45
N GLY A 144 -17.93 6.34 9.26
CA GLY A 144 -18.18 7.24 8.13
C GLY A 144 -16.93 7.75 7.41
N LYS A 145 -15.73 7.31 7.82
CA LYS A 145 -14.46 7.62 7.17
C LYS A 145 -14.02 6.49 6.25
N ASN A 146 -13.57 6.86 5.06
CA ASN A 146 -13.00 5.97 4.04
C ASN A 146 -11.85 6.70 3.31
N PHE A 147 -11.21 6.02 2.34
CA PHE A 147 -10.08 6.61 1.61
C PHE A 147 -10.44 7.87 0.82
N LEU A 148 -11.72 8.06 0.49
CA LEU A 148 -12.24 9.25 -0.19
C LEU A 148 -12.42 10.44 0.78
N ASN A 149 -12.37 10.20 2.08
CA ASN A 149 -12.33 11.24 3.11
C ASN A 149 -10.90 11.38 3.67
N ASP A 150 -9.88 11.02 2.88
CA ASP A 150 -8.46 11.04 3.24
C ASP A 150 -8.07 10.20 4.46
N SER A 151 -8.88 9.19 4.81
CA SER A 151 -8.45 8.21 5.80
C SER A 151 -7.55 7.14 5.16
N HIS A 152 -6.63 6.62 5.96
CA HIS A 152 -5.63 5.64 5.52
C HIS A 152 -6.17 4.19 5.42
N HIS A 153 -7.50 4.03 5.40
CA HIS A 153 -8.15 2.71 5.33
C HIS A 153 -7.80 1.98 4.05
N ALA A 154 -7.66 0.66 4.15
CA ALA A 154 -7.31 -0.15 2.99
C ALA A 154 -8.44 -0.22 1.96
N PHE A 155 -8.05 -0.23 0.70
CA PHE A 155 -8.93 -0.25 -0.45
C PHE A 155 -8.27 -0.99 -1.62
N THR A 156 -9.05 -1.31 -2.63
CA THR A 156 -8.53 -1.87 -3.89
C THR A 156 -8.74 -0.92 -5.05
N PHE A 157 -7.82 -0.93 -6.00
CA PHE A 157 -7.96 -0.25 -7.28
C PHE A 157 -7.55 -1.16 -8.43
N LEU A 158 -8.02 -0.85 -9.63
CA LEU A 158 -7.79 -1.64 -10.83
C LEU A 158 -6.55 -1.16 -11.60
N LYS A 159 -6.05 -2.01 -12.49
CA LYS A 159 -4.97 -1.68 -13.41
C LYS A 159 -5.27 -0.45 -14.29
N GLU A 160 -6.52 -0.26 -14.67
CA GLU A 160 -6.97 0.86 -15.50
C GLU A 160 -6.85 2.19 -14.75
N ASP A 161 -7.17 2.16 -13.46
CA ASP A 161 -7.13 3.30 -12.54
C ASP A 161 -5.71 3.89 -12.45
N ILE A 162 -4.66 3.06 -12.53
CA ILE A 162 -3.26 3.50 -12.52
C ILE A 162 -2.98 4.57 -13.59
N LYS A 163 -3.52 4.39 -14.80
CA LYS A 163 -3.29 5.34 -15.90
C LYS A 163 -3.98 6.67 -15.61
N ILE A 164 -5.21 6.61 -15.07
CA ILE A 164 -6.02 7.79 -14.76
C ILE A 164 -5.35 8.60 -13.66
N VAL A 165 -4.99 7.97 -12.54
CA VAL A 165 -4.34 8.64 -11.40
C VAL A 165 -2.98 9.22 -11.81
N ARG A 166 -2.18 8.49 -12.60
CA ARG A 166 -0.89 9.02 -13.10
C ARG A 166 -1.07 10.22 -14.02
N LYS A 167 -2.11 10.21 -14.86
CA LYS A 167 -2.43 11.35 -15.73
C LYS A 167 -2.81 12.56 -14.88
N TYR A 168 -3.72 12.38 -13.93
CA TYR A 168 -4.13 13.43 -12.99
C TYR A 168 -2.93 14.06 -12.26
N ILE A 169 -2.01 13.25 -11.72
CA ILE A 169 -0.82 13.76 -11.04
C ILE A 169 0.09 14.55 -11.98
N ASN A 170 0.24 14.11 -13.23
CA ASN A 170 1.07 14.84 -14.19
C ASN A 170 0.44 16.16 -14.62
N ASP A 171 -0.88 16.22 -14.73
CA ASP A 171 -1.62 17.38 -15.23
C ASP A 171 -1.78 18.45 -14.12
N ASN A 172 -1.99 18.04 -12.86
CA ASN A 172 -2.28 18.96 -11.75
C ASN A 172 -1.09 19.26 -10.83
N ALA A 173 -0.05 18.41 -10.78
CA ALA A 173 1.09 18.69 -9.91
C ALA A 173 1.94 19.84 -10.48
N THR A 174 2.15 20.87 -9.66
CA THR A 174 3.02 21.98 -10.04
C THR A 174 4.49 21.54 -10.05
N MET A 175 5.25 22.10 -10.98
CA MET A 175 6.69 21.87 -11.11
C MET A 175 7.47 23.12 -10.68
N LYS A 176 8.81 23.07 -10.78
CA LYS A 176 9.65 24.25 -10.51
C LYS A 176 9.36 25.41 -11.46
N TYR A 177 9.03 25.07 -12.70
CA TYR A 177 8.78 26.00 -13.79
C TYR A 177 7.41 25.71 -14.38
N VAL A 178 6.69 26.78 -14.66
CA VAL A 178 5.44 26.76 -15.43
C VAL A 178 5.64 27.57 -16.70
N GLU A 179 4.84 27.25 -17.70
CA GLU A 179 4.82 28.01 -18.93
C GLU A 179 4.26 29.41 -18.66
N SER A 180 4.98 30.43 -19.13
CA SER A 180 4.59 31.83 -18.97
C SER A 180 3.28 32.12 -19.70
N GLU A 181 2.31 32.71 -19.00
CA GLU A 181 1.06 33.20 -19.62
C GLU A 181 1.37 34.25 -20.69
N GLN A 182 2.33 35.15 -20.42
CA GLN A 182 2.78 36.15 -21.39
C GLN A 182 3.33 35.51 -22.66
N TYR A 183 4.13 34.45 -22.53
CA TYR A 183 4.67 33.74 -23.70
C TYR A 183 3.59 32.99 -24.48
N LYS A 184 2.59 32.39 -23.80
CA LYS A 184 1.45 31.73 -24.45
C LYS A 184 0.61 32.69 -25.29
N GLU A 185 0.39 33.90 -24.80
CA GLU A 185 -0.50 34.88 -25.44
C GLU A 185 0.20 35.72 -26.50
N THR A 186 1.46 36.11 -26.28
CA THR A 186 2.16 37.07 -27.15
C THR A 186 3.34 36.48 -27.90
N GLY A 187 3.83 35.30 -27.51
CA GLY A 187 5.07 34.71 -28.04
C GLY A 187 6.34 35.45 -27.60
N GLU A 188 6.21 36.49 -26.77
CA GLU A 188 7.30 37.32 -26.30
C GLU A 188 7.66 37.00 -24.84
N GLY A 189 8.93 37.19 -24.49
CA GLY A 189 9.45 36.95 -23.13
C GLY A 189 9.96 35.53 -22.87
N LYS A 190 10.08 35.16 -21.59
CA LYS A 190 10.61 33.85 -21.18
C LYS A 190 9.51 32.79 -21.29
N MET A 191 9.79 31.71 -22.02
CA MET A 191 8.89 30.56 -22.15
C MET A 191 8.52 29.93 -20.81
N LEU A 192 9.46 29.89 -19.85
CA LEU A 192 9.28 29.27 -18.54
C LEU A 192 9.54 30.28 -17.42
N VAL A 193 8.59 30.38 -16.50
CA VAL A 193 8.69 31.22 -15.29
C VAL A 193 8.75 30.30 -14.07
N ALA A 194 9.63 30.63 -13.13
CA ALA A 194 9.77 29.86 -11.90
C ALA A 194 8.66 30.26 -10.91
N LEU A 195 7.90 29.28 -10.42
CA LEU A 195 6.87 29.52 -9.40
C LEU A 195 7.49 30.01 -8.07
N PRO A 196 6.75 30.68 -7.19
CA PRO A 196 7.15 30.91 -5.80
C PRO A 196 7.51 29.60 -5.09
N LYS A 197 8.43 29.63 -4.11
CA LYS A 197 8.91 28.40 -3.44
C LYS A 197 7.79 27.57 -2.80
N GLU A 198 6.75 28.23 -2.30
CA GLU A 198 5.63 27.62 -1.58
C GLU A 198 4.68 26.86 -2.52
N GLU A 199 4.49 27.35 -3.75
CA GLU A 199 3.58 26.77 -4.74
C GLU A 199 4.24 25.68 -5.59
N ARG A 200 5.56 25.50 -5.48
CA ARG A 200 6.29 24.46 -6.22
C ARG A 200 5.99 23.10 -5.63
N TYR A 201 5.89 22.11 -6.51
CA TYR A 201 5.83 20.70 -6.14
C TYR A 201 4.62 20.36 -5.27
N SER A 202 3.45 20.86 -5.67
CA SER A 202 2.17 20.61 -4.98
C SER A 202 1.84 19.12 -4.86
N GLY A 203 2.39 18.28 -5.74
CA GLY A 203 2.11 16.84 -5.77
C GLY A 203 2.45 16.09 -4.48
N LYS A 204 3.33 16.62 -3.63
CA LYS A 204 3.62 16.05 -2.30
C LYS A 204 2.49 16.23 -1.28
N HIS A 205 1.57 17.17 -1.54
CA HIS A 205 0.45 17.50 -0.66
C HIS A 205 -0.87 16.84 -1.08
N PHE A 206 -0.88 16.10 -2.19
CA PHE A 206 -2.09 15.42 -2.65
C PHE A 206 -2.49 14.31 -1.67
N GLY A 207 -3.74 14.39 -1.21
CA GLY A 207 -4.38 13.37 -0.39
C GLY A 207 -4.77 12.13 -1.21
N LEU A 208 -5.35 11.14 -0.53
CA LEU A 208 -5.92 9.97 -1.19
C LEU A 208 -7.20 10.34 -1.93
N ASN A 209 -8.00 11.25 -1.38
CA ASN A 209 -9.20 11.75 -2.03
C ASN A 209 -8.86 12.46 -3.34
N ASP A 210 -7.89 13.38 -3.34
CA ASP A 210 -7.49 14.10 -4.56
C ASP A 210 -7.13 13.14 -5.70
N LEU A 211 -6.40 12.07 -5.38
CA LEU A 211 -5.90 11.12 -6.36
C LEU A 211 -6.95 10.11 -6.82
N PHE A 212 -7.79 9.63 -5.91
CA PHE A 212 -8.71 8.52 -6.15
C PHE A 212 -10.19 8.94 -6.24
N SER A 213 -10.51 10.23 -6.09
CA SER A 213 -11.87 10.78 -6.22
C SER A 213 -12.49 10.54 -7.60
N HIS A 214 -11.66 10.39 -8.64
CA HIS A 214 -12.07 10.11 -10.01
C HIS A 214 -12.50 8.65 -10.23
N LEU A 215 -12.39 7.79 -9.21
CA LEU A 215 -12.87 6.41 -9.29
C LEU A 215 -14.38 6.37 -9.01
N ASP A 216 -15.12 5.65 -9.85
CA ASP A 216 -16.56 5.48 -9.69
C ASP A 216 -16.91 4.79 -8.37
N LYS A 217 -17.46 5.58 -7.43
CA LYS A 217 -17.84 5.13 -6.08
C LYS A 217 -18.93 4.05 -6.08
N LYS A 218 -19.76 4.01 -7.13
CA LYS A 218 -20.89 3.09 -7.25
C LYS A 218 -20.48 1.61 -7.41
N ASP A 219 -19.24 1.36 -7.78
CA ASP A 219 -18.74 0.00 -8.05
C ASP A 219 -18.04 -0.65 -6.85
N TYR A 220 -17.98 0.04 -5.71
CA TYR A 220 -17.28 -0.46 -4.53
C TYR A 220 -18.21 -1.28 -3.62
N HIS A 221 -17.73 -2.45 -3.24
CA HIS A 221 -18.22 -3.16 -2.07
C HIS A 221 -17.60 -2.52 -0.82
N THR A 222 -18.44 -1.89 -0.01
CA THR A 222 -18.03 -1.21 1.22
C THR A 222 -18.33 -2.08 2.42
N GLU A 223 -17.34 -2.29 3.27
CA GLU A 223 -17.47 -3.05 4.51
C GLU A 223 -17.11 -2.21 5.73
N GLN A 224 -17.97 -2.27 6.75
CA GLN A 224 -17.79 -1.52 7.99
C GLN A 224 -16.91 -2.31 8.96
N LEU A 225 -15.83 -1.69 9.40
CA LEU A 225 -14.97 -2.25 10.43
C LEU A 225 -15.63 -2.11 11.80
N ASN A 226 -15.61 -3.21 12.57
CA ASN A 226 -16.10 -3.22 13.95
C ASN A 226 -15.43 -2.15 14.83
N TRP A 227 -14.13 -1.93 14.59
CA TRP A 227 -13.34 -0.89 15.21
C TRP A 227 -12.09 -0.67 14.36
N SER A 228 -11.59 0.56 14.36
CA SER A 228 -10.31 0.93 13.75
C SER A 228 -9.70 2.09 14.54
N TYR A 229 -8.39 2.25 14.44
CA TYR A 229 -7.68 3.44 14.94
C TYR A 229 -6.72 3.95 13.87
N GLU A 230 -6.82 5.24 13.55
CA GLU A 230 -5.86 5.96 12.72
C GLU A 230 -4.68 6.39 13.60
N MET A 231 -3.46 6.05 13.22
CA MET A 231 -2.21 6.27 13.95
C MET A 231 -1.43 7.45 13.35
N ASN A 232 -2.11 8.59 13.20
CA ASN A 232 -1.52 9.78 12.56
C ASN A 232 -0.71 10.61 13.55
N SER A 233 -1.08 10.58 14.83
CA SER A 233 -0.44 11.33 15.89
C SER A 233 -0.04 10.46 17.09
N TRP A 234 0.85 10.99 17.92
CA TRP A 234 1.19 10.35 19.20
C TRP A 234 -0.01 10.27 20.16
N GLN A 235 -0.99 11.17 20.02
CA GLN A 235 -2.20 11.15 20.84
C GLN A 235 -3.05 9.93 20.48
N ASP A 236 -3.28 9.70 19.19
CA ASP A 236 -4.04 8.54 18.70
C ASP A 236 -3.39 7.22 19.12
N TYR A 237 -2.05 7.17 19.07
CA TYR A 237 -1.28 6.03 19.54
C TYR A 237 -1.50 5.74 21.04
N ARG A 238 -1.54 6.79 21.88
CA ARG A 238 -1.84 6.64 23.30
C ARG A 238 -3.27 6.19 23.53
N GLU A 239 -4.23 6.65 22.74
CA GLU A 239 -5.63 6.21 22.83
C GLU A 239 -5.76 4.73 22.50
N TYR A 240 -5.12 4.28 21.42
CA TYR A 240 -5.07 2.86 21.08
C TYR A 240 -4.44 2.01 22.19
N MET A 241 -3.31 2.44 22.75
CA MET A 241 -2.64 1.71 23.85
C MET A 241 -3.47 1.67 25.13
N ARG A 242 -4.30 2.69 25.39
CA ARG A 242 -5.22 2.72 26.54
C ARG A 242 -6.38 1.74 26.40
N ASP A 243 -6.87 1.54 25.18
CA ASP A 243 -7.99 0.63 24.90
C ASP A 243 -7.61 -0.84 25.14
N GLY A 244 -6.32 -1.15 25.24
CA GLY A 244 -5.82 -2.48 25.63
C GLY A 244 -6.08 -3.57 24.58
N LYS A 245 -6.39 -3.20 23.34
CA LYS A 245 -6.60 -4.14 22.24
C LYS A 245 -5.26 -4.70 21.77
N GLU A 246 -4.90 -5.85 22.32
CA GLU A 246 -3.67 -6.54 21.97
C GLU A 246 -3.79 -7.39 20.70
N PHE A 247 -2.83 -7.23 19.80
CA PHE A 247 -2.60 -8.16 18.70
C PHE A 247 -1.46 -9.10 19.05
N LYS A 248 -1.75 -10.40 19.16
CA LYS A 248 -0.68 -11.39 19.21
C LYS A 248 0.02 -11.45 17.86
N LYS A 249 1.33 -11.22 17.85
CA LYS A 249 2.14 -11.40 16.65
C LYS A 249 1.88 -12.81 16.09
N PRO A 250 1.40 -12.92 14.85
CA PRO A 250 1.19 -14.23 14.25
C PRO A 250 2.55 -14.91 14.03
N SER A 251 2.67 -16.20 14.36
CA SER A 251 3.89 -17.00 14.11
C SER A 251 4.30 -17.06 12.63
N LEU A 252 3.40 -16.61 11.75
CA LEU A 252 3.56 -16.41 10.31
C LEU A 252 4.64 -15.41 9.90
N LEU A 253 5.01 -14.49 10.81
CA LEU A 253 6.06 -13.49 10.59
C LEU A 253 7.40 -13.90 11.21
N GLU A 254 7.50 -15.10 11.80
CA GLU A 254 8.71 -15.58 12.44
C GLU A 254 9.59 -16.38 11.47
N ARG A 255 10.86 -15.98 11.36
CA ARG A 255 11.87 -16.61 10.49
C ARG A 255 11.95 -18.14 10.66
N LYS A 256 11.84 -18.63 11.89
CA LYS A 256 11.93 -20.07 12.22
C LYS A 256 10.81 -20.91 11.60
N SER A 257 9.63 -20.33 11.35
CA SER A 257 8.52 -21.09 10.78
C SER A 257 8.75 -21.40 9.29
N ILE A 258 9.42 -20.51 8.55
CA ILE A 258 9.68 -20.66 7.12
C ILE A 258 10.77 -21.70 6.85
N TYR A 259 11.93 -21.61 7.51
CA TYR A 259 13.04 -22.56 7.30
C TYR A 259 12.71 -23.97 7.79
N LYS A 260 11.96 -24.10 8.90
CA LYS A 260 11.50 -25.40 9.42
C LYS A 260 10.54 -26.13 8.46
N ILE A 261 9.90 -25.40 7.56
CA ILE A 261 9.03 -25.97 6.54
C ILE A 261 9.88 -26.49 5.39
N PHE A 262 10.78 -25.68 4.82
CA PHE A 262 11.52 -26.01 3.59
C PHE A 262 12.76 -26.90 3.76
N GLY A 263 13.06 -27.37 4.97
CA GLY A 263 14.05 -28.43 5.19
C GLY A 263 15.50 -27.96 5.31
N ASP A 264 15.75 -26.67 5.48
CA ASP A 264 17.05 -26.20 5.95
C ASP A 264 17.05 -26.26 7.48
N ILE A 265 17.38 -27.43 8.01
CA ILE A 265 17.97 -27.56 9.34
C ILE A 265 19.47 -27.56 9.10
N ASP A 266 20.17 -26.61 9.69
CA ASP A 266 21.44 -26.85 10.38
C ASP A 266 21.66 -25.70 11.39
N ASP A 267 21.64 -26.09 12.66
CA ASP A 267 22.12 -25.44 13.90
C ASP A 267 21.84 -23.96 14.22
#